data_AF-A0A7J2UU91-F1
#
_entry.id   AF-A0A7J2UU91-F1
#
_cell.length_a   1.000
_cell.length_b   1.000
_cell.length_c   1.000
_cell.angle_alpha   90.00
_cell.angle_beta   90.00
_cell.angle_gamma   90.00
#
_symmetry.space_group_name_H-M   'P 1'
#
loop_
_entity.id
_entity.type
_entity.pdbx_description
1 polymer ?
#
loop_
_entity_poly.entity_id
_entity_poly.type
_entity_poly.pdbx_seq_one_letter_code
_entity_poly.pdbx_strand_id
1 'polypeptide(L)'
;MANWLKENTMLLSVVAASVGFVATLLGVFGVMIPEHAPDFMVGVLETIGNWGYWLLVIGIILLIGGIWQMWSIISKQKKFEKLIDVDGKAKFLRNQDDLEYLAWSLGGEYKERVKEKKRMFKIK
;
A
#
# COMPACT_ATOMS: atom_id res chain seq x y z
N MET A 1 -17.32 3.47 -7.66
CA MET A 1 -16.33 3.71 -6.58
C MET A 1 -15.47 2.49 -6.27
N ALA A 2 -16.02 1.30 -6.06
CA ALA A 2 -15.24 0.11 -5.66
C ALA A 2 -14.08 -0.26 -6.61
N ASN A 3 -14.29 -0.17 -7.94
CA ASN A 3 -13.23 -0.45 -8.91
C ASN A 3 -12.10 0.61 -8.90
N TRP A 4 -12.44 1.88 -8.71
CA TRP A 4 -11.47 2.99 -8.63
C TRP A 4 -10.59 2.89 -7.37
N LEU A 5 -11.19 2.53 -6.23
CA LEU A 5 -10.43 2.28 -4.99
C LEU A 5 -9.48 1.10 -5.17
N LYS A 6 -9.91 0.03 -5.87
CA LYS A 6 -9.09 -1.17 -6.10
C LYS A 6 -7.88 -0.87 -6.99
N GLU A 7 -8.09 -0.09 -8.04
CA GLU A 7 -7.08 0.34 -9.01
C GLU A 7 -6.06 1.29 -8.37
N ASN A 8 -6.52 2.18 -7.49
CA ASN A 8 -5.66 3.10 -6.74
C ASN A 8 -5.23 2.58 -5.36
N THR A 9 -5.37 1.28 -5.06
CA THR A 9 -4.99 0.72 -3.75
C THR A 9 -3.55 1.04 -3.36
N MET A 10 -2.64 1.04 -4.34
CA MET A 10 -1.24 1.40 -4.14
C MET A 10 -1.11 2.88 -3.76
N LEU A 11 -1.73 3.80 -4.51
CA LEU A 11 -1.74 5.23 -4.19
C LEU A 11 -2.36 5.52 -2.83
N LEU A 12 -3.47 4.86 -2.50
CA LEU A 12 -4.14 5.00 -1.21
C LEU A 12 -3.26 4.52 -0.05
N SER A 13 -2.52 3.42 -0.24
CA SER A 13 -1.59 2.93 0.78
C SER A 13 -0.41 3.89 1.00
N VAL A 14 0.11 4.51 -0.06
CA VAL A 14 1.17 5.52 0.01
C VAL A 14 0.68 6.79 0.69
N VAL A 15 -0.53 7.25 0.36
CA VAL A 15 -1.15 8.41 1.02
C VAL A 15 -1.41 8.12 2.50
N ALA A 16 -1.97 6.95 2.83
CA ALA A 16 -2.19 6.56 4.23
C ALA A 16 -0.88 6.46 5.02
N ALA A 17 0.18 5.89 4.44
CA ALA A 17 1.50 5.84 5.05
C ALA A 17 2.10 7.24 5.24
N SER A 18 1.98 8.11 4.24
CA SER A 18 2.44 9.51 4.31
C SER A 18 1.69 10.30 5.39
N VAL A 19 0.37 10.15 5.47
CA VAL A 19 -0.45 10.79 6.50
C VAL A 19 -0.09 10.26 7.90
N GLY A 20 0.08 8.94 8.04
CA GLY A 20 0.53 8.32 9.29
C GLY A 20 1.92 8.80 9.72
N PHE A 21 2.83 8.99 8.77
CA PHE A 21 4.16 9.53 9.02
C PHE A 21 4.11 10.98 9.52
N VAL A 22 3.34 11.85 8.86
CA VAL A 22 3.17 13.23 9.31
C VAL A 22 2.52 13.28 10.69
N ALA A 23 1.48 12.48 10.94
CA ALA A 23 0.85 12.40 12.26
C ALA A 23 1.81 11.92 13.35
N THR A 24 2.66 10.94 13.03
CA THR A 24 3.70 10.45 13.97
C THR A 24 4.72 11.53 14.27
N LEU A 25 5.19 12.27 13.27
CA LEU A 25 6.12 13.38 13.47
C LEU A 25 5.52 14.45 14.38
N LEU A 26 4.27 14.86 14.11
CA LEU A 26 3.56 15.83 14.97
C LEU A 26 3.42 15.32 16.41
N GLY A 27 3.14 14.03 16.60
CA GLY A 27 3.11 13.41 17.91
C GLY A 27 4.46 13.45 18.62
N VAL A 28 5.56 13.10 17.93
CA VAL A 28 6.91 13.08 18.50
C VAL A 28 7.35 14.50 18.89
N PHE A 29 7.18 15.48 18.01
CA PHE A 29 7.53 16.88 18.30
C PHE A 29 6.62 17.48 19.38
N GLY A 30 5.35 17.08 19.46
CA GLY A 30 4.43 17.57 20.49
C GLY A 30 4.65 17.00 21.88
N VAL A 31 5.11 15.75 21.98
CA VAL A 31 5.18 15.02 23.27
C VAL A 31 6.62 14.84 23.75
N MET A 32 7.54 14.45 22.87
CA MET A 32 8.91 14.09 23.26
C MET A 32 9.90 15.24 23.14
N ILE A 33 9.72 16.14 22.16
CA ILE A 33 10.69 17.20 21.86
C ILE A 33 10.01 18.55 21.56
N PRO A 34 9.21 19.10 22.48
CA PRO A 34 8.49 20.35 22.25
C PRO A 34 9.44 21.54 22.04
N GLU A 35 10.63 21.53 22.64
CA GLU A 35 11.62 22.61 22.56
C GLU A 35 12.37 22.69 21.22
N HIS A 36 12.31 21.62 20.39
CA HIS A 36 12.93 21.60 19.07
C HIS A 36 11.90 21.54 17.93
N ALA A 37 10.64 21.84 18.24
CA ALA A 37 9.61 21.93 17.23
C ALA A 37 9.87 23.14 16.32
N PRO A 38 9.76 22.98 14.98
CA PRO A 38 9.84 24.12 14.06
C PRO A 38 8.75 25.16 14.35
N ASP A 39 9.03 26.45 14.16
CA ASP A 39 8.09 27.54 14.47
C ASP A 39 6.71 27.38 13.80
N PHE A 40 6.65 26.79 12.60
CA PHE A 40 5.39 26.53 11.89
C PHE A 40 4.55 25.41 12.52
N MET A 41 5.14 24.57 13.37
CA MET A 41 4.44 23.50 14.10
C MET A 41 3.98 23.95 15.48
N VAL A 42 4.64 24.92 16.11
CA VAL A 42 4.37 25.35 17.49
C VAL A 42 2.89 25.69 17.70
N GLY A 43 2.27 26.47 16.80
CA GLY A 43 0.83 26.81 16.93
C GLY A 43 -0.12 25.61 16.83
N VAL A 44 0.26 24.58 16.05
CA VAL A 44 -0.50 23.33 15.96
C VAL A 44 -0.31 22.49 17.22
N LEU A 45 0.92 22.46 17.76
CA LEU A 45 1.27 21.71 18.97
C LEU A 45 0.61 22.30 20.23
N GLU A 46 0.56 23.63 20.35
CA GLU A 46 -0.15 24.33 21.45
C GLU A 46 -1.65 24.03 21.42
N THR A 47 -2.26 23.95 20.23
CA THR A 47 -3.69 23.61 20.08
C THR A 47 -3.98 22.15 20.43
N ILE A 48 -3.05 21.26 20.12
CA ILE A 48 -3.16 19.82 20.42
C ILE A 48 -2.97 19.58 21.93
N GLY A 49 -2.04 20.28 22.57
CA GLY A 49 -1.77 20.15 24.01
C GLY A 49 -1.63 18.68 24.45
N ASN A 50 -2.38 18.29 25.47
CA ASN A 50 -2.30 16.94 26.04
C ASN A 50 -2.85 15.82 25.14
N TRP A 51 -3.48 16.14 24.00
CA TRP A 51 -3.90 15.16 23.00
C TRP A 51 -2.75 14.63 22.13
N GLY A 52 -1.55 15.23 22.25
CA GLY A 52 -0.37 14.81 21.49
C GLY A 52 -0.02 13.33 21.67
N TYR A 53 -0.23 12.78 22.87
CA TYR A 53 0.03 11.37 23.15
C TYR A 53 -0.89 10.43 22.35
N TRP A 54 -2.19 10.76 22.26
CA TRP A 54 -3.14 10.00 21.45
C TRP A 54 -2.82 10.08 19.95
N LEU A 55 -2.42 11.27 19.49
CA LEU A 55 -1.97 11.48 18.11
C LEU A 55 -0.73 10.67 17.76
N LEU A 56 0.23 10.56 18.69
CA LEU A 56 1.42 9.74 18.53
C LEU A 56 1.05 8.25 18.41
N VAL A 57 0.21 7.75 19.31
CA VAL A 57 -0.23 6.34 19.30
C VAL A 57 -0.98 6.01 18.00
N ILE A 58 -1.94 6.84 17.60
CA ILE A 58 -2.70 6.66 16.37
C ILE A 58 -1.79 6.78 15.14
N GLY A 59 -0.86 7.74 15.15
CA GLY A 59 0.12 7.95 14.08
C GLY A 59 0.97 6.72 13.85
N ILE A 60 1.51 6.12 14.92
CA ILE A 60 2.32 4.90 14.83
C ILE A 60 1.50 3.73 14.29
N ILE A 61 0.26 3.54 14.78
CA ILE A 61 -0.62 2.46 14.30
C ILE A 61 -0.91 2.63 12.80
N LEU A 62 -1.23 3.86 12.37
CA LEU A 62 -1.49 4.16 10.95
C LEU A 62 -0.25 3.99 10.09
N LEU A 63 0.93 4.39 10.60
CA LEU A 63 2.20 4.25 9.89
C LEU A 63 2.55 2.78 9.71
N ILE A 64 2.47 1.96 10.77
CA ILE A 64 2.73 0.52 10.69
C ILE A 64 1.72 -0.14 9.76
N GLY A 65 0.43 0.19 9.90
CA GLY A 65 -0.62 -0.34 9.03
C GLY A 65 -0.43 0.03 7.56
N GLY A 66 -0.04 1.28 7.28
CA GLY A 66 0.25 1.79 5.94
C GLY A 66 1.46 1.10 5.31
N ILE A 67 2.57 1.00 6.05
CA ILE A 67 3.77 0.28 5.59
C ILE A 67 3.46 -1.19 5.32
N TRP A 68 2.71 -1.85 6.21
CA TRP A 68 2.36 -3.25 6.05
C TRP A 68 1.48 -3.50 4.81
N GLN A 69 0.49 -2.65 4.57
CA GLN A 69 -0.34 -2.71 3.36
C GLN A 69 0.50 -2.50 2.10
N MET A 70 1.39 -1.51 2.11
CA MET A 70 2.28 -1.22 0.99
C MET A 70 3.19 -2.43 0.67
N TRP A 71 3.78 -3.04 1.71
CA TRP A 71 4.62 -4.23 1.55
C TRP A 71 3.83 -5.44 1.01
N SER A 72 2.58 -5.62 1.45
CA SER A 72 1.68 -6.66 0.97
C SER A 72 1.39 -6.51 -0.54
N ILE A 73 1.10 -5.28 -0.99
CA ILE A 73 0.83 -4.98 -2.41
C ILE A 73 2.08 -5.24 -3.27
N ILE A 74 3.24 -4.72 -2.85
CA ILE A 74 4.51 -4.91 -3.58
C ILE A 74 4.87 -6.40 -3.69
N SER A 75 4.67 -7.16 -2.61
CA SER A 75 4.94 -8.60 -2.60
C SER A 75 4.03 -9.36 -3.57
N LYS A 76 2.75 -9.00 -3.64
CA LYS A 76 1.79 -9.58 -4.60
C LYS A 76 2.15 -9.23 -6.04
N GLN A 77 2.54 -7.98 -6.32
CA GLN A 77 3.01 -7.56 -7.64
C GLN A 77 4.25 -8.32 -8.08
N LYS A 78 5.27 -8.43 -7.22
CA LYS A 78 6.48 -9.21 -7.51
C LYS A 78 6.17 -10.68 -7.76
N LYS A 79 5.28 -11.28 -6.97
CA LYS A 79 4.83 -12.66 -7.18
C LYS A 79 4.11 -12.81 -8.53
N PHE A 80 3.25 -11.85 -8.89
CA PHE A 80 2.57 -11.83 -10.17
C PHE A 80 3.56 -11.74 -11.34
N GLU A 81 4.51 -10.79 -11.31
CA GLU A 81 5.53 -10.64 -12.36
C GLU A 81 6.33 -11.93 -12.55
N LYS A 82 6.76 -12.56 -11.46
CA LYS A 82 7.51 -13.82 -11.52
C LYS A 82 6.69 -14.97 -12.11
N LEU A 83 5.38 -14.99 -11.89
CA LEU A 83 4.50 -16.05 -12.38
C LEU A 83 4.03 -15.80 -13.81
N ILE A 84 3.81 -14.55 -14.19
CA ILE A 84 3.42 -14.22 -15.55
C ILE A 84 4.63 -14.38 -16.47
N ASP A 85 5.86 -14.07 -16.04
CA ASP A 85 7.09 -14.21 -16.82
C ASP A 85 7.64 -15.65 -16.88
N VAL A 86 6.79 -16.61 -17.28
CA VAL A 86 7.20 -17.99 -17.52
C VAL A 86 7.18 -18.32 -19.01
N ASP A 87 8.27 -18.94 -19.47
CA ASP A 87 8.36 -19.57 -20.78
C ASP A 87 7.79 -20.99 -20.71
N GLY A 88 6.70 -21.21 -21.45
CA GLY A 88 6.10 -22.53 -21.62
C GLY A 88 4.68 -22.64 -21.08
N LYS A 89 3.79 -23.14 -21.96
CA LYS A 89 2.36 -23.36 -21.69
C LYS A 89 2.09 -24.22 -20.44
N ALA A 90 2.89 -25.27 -20.23
CA ALA A 90 2.70 -26.19 -19.10
C ALA A 90 3.00 -25.53 -17.75
N LYS A 91 4.04 -24.69 -17.67
CA LYS A 91 4.36 -23.92 -16.46
C LYS A 91 3.30 -22.85 -16.19
N PHE A 92 2.80 -22.20 -17.23
CA PHE A 92 1.72 -21.24 -17.11
C PHE A 92 0.42 -21.90 -16.61
N LEU A 93 0.01 -23.04 -17.18
CA LEU A 93 -1.20 -23.77 -16.75
C LEU A 93 -1.15 -24.18 -15.28
N ARG A 94 0.01 -24.69 -14.81
CA ARG A 94 0.19 -25.12 -13.43
C ARG A 94 0.00 -23.98 -12.42
N ASN A 95 0.28 -22.76 -12.84
CA ASN A 95 0.27 -21.56 -12.00
C ASN A 95 -0.88 -20.61 -12.35
N GLN A 96 -1.84 -21.06 -13.19
CA GLN A 96 -2.92 -20.23 -13.72
C GLN A 96 -3.86 -19.74 -12.61
N ASP A 97 -4.26 -20.61 -11.69
CA ASP A 97 -5.17 -20.25 -10.60
C ASP A 97 -4.56 -19.17 -9.69
N ASP A 98 -3.27 -19.32 -9.36
CA ASP A 98 -2.50 -18.33 -8.60
C ASP A 98 -2.42 -16.98 -9.34
N LEU A 99 -2.21 -17.02 -10.66
CA LEU A 99 -2.15 -15.83 -11.51
C LEU A 99 -3.50 -15.11 -11.59
N GLU A 100 -4.59 -15.85 -11.75
CA GLU A 100 -5.94 -15.29 -11.78
C GLU A 100 -6.34 -14.71 -10.43
N TYR A 101 -5.99 -15.38 -9.33
CA TYR A 101 -6.20 -14.86 -7.98
C TYR A 101 -5.42 -13.56 -7.75
N LEU A 102 -4.14 -13.53 -8.11
CA LEU A 102 -3.30 -12.34 -8.00
C LEU A 102 -3.80 -11.22 -8.90
N ALA A 103 -4.16 -11.51 -10.14
CA ALA A 103 -4.76 -10.54 -11.06
C ALA A 103 -6.06 -9.97 -10.51
N TRP A 104 -6.92 -10.84 -9.94
CA TRP A 104 -8.15 -10.39 -9.30
C TRP A 104 -7.87 -9.50 -8.08
N SER A 105 -6.85 -9.82 -7.28
CA SER A 105 -6.44 -9.01 -6.13
C SER A 105 -5.82 -7.68 -6.52
N LEU A 106 -5.04 -7.61 -7.60
CA LEU A 106 -4.25 -6.44 -7.98
C LEU A 106 -5.00 -5.42 -8.85
N GLY A 107 -5.95 -5.83 -9.69
CA GLY A 107 -6.79 -4.88 -10.44
C GLY A 107 -7.12 -5.30 -11.87
N GLY A 108 -7.66 -4.35 -12.65
CA GLY A 108 -8.08 -4.57 -14.04
C GLY A 108 -6.91 -4.86 -14.99
N GLU A 109 -5.87 -4.04 -14.92
CA GLU A 109 -4.67 -4.14 -15.78
C GLU A 109 -4.01 -5.54 -15.69
N TYR A 110 -3.84 -6.06 -14.47
CA TYR A 110 -3.27 -7.40 -14.25
C TYR A 110 -4.15 -8.52 -14.83
N LYS A 111 -5.47 -8.36 -14.81
CA LYS A 111 -6.38 -9.31 -15.47
C LYS A 111 -6.22 -9.28 -16.99
N GLU A 112 -6.00 -8.11 -17.56
CA GLU A 112 -5.79 -7.95 -19.00
C GLU A 112 -4.49 -8.62 -19.43
N ARG A 113 -3.40 -8.43 -18.67
CA ARG A 113 -2.12 -9.11 -18.91
C ARG A 113 -2.23 -10.64 -18.84
N VAL A 114 -3.00 -11.19 -17.88
CA VAL A 114 -3.28 -12.64 -17.83
C VAL A 114 -4.06 -13.09 -19.07
N LYS A 115 -5.07 -12.32 -19.51
CA LYS A 115 -5.85 -12.64 -20.73
C LYS A 115 -5.00 -12.62 -21.99
N GLU A 116 -4.11 -11.64 -22.13
CA GLU A 116 -3.17 -11.57 -23.25
C GLU A 116 -2.25 -12.78 -23.28
N LYS A 117 -1.68 -13.17 -22.14
CA LYS A 117 -0.80 -14.35 -22.07
C LYS A 117 -1.56 -15.66 -22.33
N LYS A 118 -2.81 -15.78 -21.90
CA LYS A 118 -3.70 -16.89 -22.29
C LYS A 118 -3.93 -16.96 -23.79
N ARG A 119 -4.16 -15.82 -24.44
CA ARG A 119 -4.32 -15.72 -25.90
C ARG A 119 -3.05 -16.18 -26.63
N MET A 120 -1.86 -15.79 -26.16
CA MET A 120 -0.58 -16.24 -26.75
C MET A 120 -0.43 -17.76 -26.72
N PHE A 121 -0.81 -18.40 -25.61
CA PHE A 121 -0.74 -19.85 -25.46
C PHE A 121 -1.94 -20.62 -26.06
N LYS A 122 -2.86 -19.90 -26.71
CA LYS A 122 -4.12 -20.44 -27.25
C LYS A 122 -4.88 -21.27 -26.21
N ILE A 123 -4.93 -20.76 -24.98
CA ILE A 123 -5.72 -21.33 -23.89
C ILE A 123 -7.08 -20.61 -23.90
N LYS A 124 -8.18 -21.37 -23.76
CA LYS A 124 -9.53 -20.81 -23.69
C LYS A 124 -9.75 -20.00 -22.41
#